data_AF-W1XTD9-F1
#
_entry.id   AF-W1XTD9-F1
#
_cell.length_a   1.000
_cell.length_b   1.000
_cell.length_c   1.000
_cell.angle_alpha   90.00
_cell.angle_beta   90.00
_cell.angle_gamma   90.00
#
_symmetry.space_group_name_H-M   'P 1'
#
loop_
_entity.id
_entity.type
_entity.pdbx_description
1 polymer ?
#
loop_
_entity_poly.entity_id
_entity_poly.type
_entity_poly.pdbx_seq_one_letter_code
_entity_poly.pdbx_strand_id
1 'polypeptide(L)'
;MKRVITLFAVLLMGWSVNAWSFACKTANGTAIPIGGGSANVYVNLAPAVNVGQNLVVDLSTQIFCHNDYPETITDYVTLQRG
;
A
#
# COMPACT_ATOMS: atom_id res chain seq x y z
N MET A 1 -42.96 -12.28 -1.98
CA MET A 1 -42.00 -11.36 -1.34
C MET A 1 -40.96 -12.07 -0.47
N LYS A 2 -41.33 -12.88 0.54
CA LYS A 2 -40.35 -13.56 1.43
C LYS A 2 -39.25 -14.36 0.70
N ARG A 3 -39.60 -15.17 -0.31
CA ARG A 3 -38.62 -15.99 -1.07
C ARG A 3 -37.62 -15.16 -1.88
N VAL A 4 -38.03 -13.98 -2.36
CA VAL A 4 -37.16 -13.07 -3.13
C VAL A 4 -36.12 -12.41 -2.20
N ILE A 5 -36.54 -12.04 -0.98
CA ILE A 5 -35.65 -11.48 0.05
C ILE A 5 -34.61 -12.52 0.47
N THR A 6 -35.01 -13.79 0.64
CA THR A 6 -34.08 -14.87 1.00
C THR A 6 -33.04 -15.12 -0.10
N LEU A 7 -33.44 -15.07 -1.37
CA LEU A 7 -32.53 -15.21 -2.52
C LEU A 7 -31.51 -14.07 -2.59
N PHE A 8 -31.95 -12.83 -2.36
CA PHE A 8 -31.05 -11.67 -2.38
C PHE A 8 -30.03 -11.70 -1.23
N ALA A 9 -30.45 -12.13 -0.04
CA ALA A 9 -29.56 -12.26 1.12
C ALA A 9 -28.46 -13.32 0.91
N VAL A 10 -28.81 -14.46 0.28
CA VAL A 10 -27.84 -15.51 -0.05
C VAL A 10 -26.85 -15.05 -1.12
N LEU A 11 -27.30 -14.26 -2.10
CA LEU A 11 -26.43 -13.72 -3.14
C LEU A 11 -25.35 -12.79 -2.55
N LEU A 12 -25.71 -11.93 -1.59
CA LEU A 12 -24.81 -10.99 -0.94
C LEU A 12 -23.75 -11.66 -0.05
N MET A 13 -24.07 -12.82 0.55
CA MET A 13 -23.10 -13.60 1.33
C MET A 13 -22.07 -14.34 0.46
N GLY A 14 -22.31 -14.44 -0.86
CA GLY A 14 -21.36 -15.01 -1.82
C GLY A 14 -20.37 -14.00 -2.40
N TRP A 15 -20.50 -12.71 -2.06
CA TRP A 15 -19.57 -11.68 -2.51
C TRP A 15 -18.34 -11.73 -1.61
N SER A 16 -17.27 -12.34 -2.11
CA SER A 16 -15.94 -12.22 -1.51
C SER A 16 -15.59 -10.74 -1.45
N VAL A 17 -15.57 -10.17 -0.24
CA VAL A 17 -14.94 -8.87 -0.02
C VAL A 17 -13.46 -9.08 -0.29
N ASN A 18 -12.91 -8.41 -1.31
CA ASN A 18 -11.47 -8.40 -1.49
C ASN A 18 -10.88 -7.82 -0.21
N ALA A 19 -10.09 -8.62 0.49
CA ALA A 19 -9.46 -8.21 1.74
C ALA A 19 -8.35 -7.22 1.37
N TRP A 20 -8.62 -5.97 1.66
CA TRP A 20 -7.88 -4.81 1.18
C TRP A 20 -7.36 -4.13 2.45
N SER A 21 -6.23 -4.62 2.96
CA SER A 21 -5.66 -4.25 4.26
C SER A 21 -4.35 -3.49 4.17
N PHE A 22 -3.84 -3.20 2.98
CA PHE A 22 -2.52 -2.62 2.81
C PHE A 22 -2.58 -1.16 2.38
N ALA A 23 -1.93 -0.29 3.15
CA ALA A 23 -1.80 1.13 2.83
C ALA A 23 -0.41 1.68 3.16
N CYS A 24 -0.02 2.74 2.46
CA CYS A 24 1.30 3.36 2.61
C CYS A 24 1.18 4.85 2.88
N LYS A 25 2.26 5.44 3.42
CA LYS A 25 2.44 6.87 3.56
C LYS A 25 3.89 7.26 3.32
N THR A 26 4.08 8.50 2.88
CA THR A 26 5.41 9.11 2.80
C THR A 26 5.80 9.76 4.14
N ALA A 27 7.09 10.01 4.35
CA ALA A 27 7.59 10.77 5.50
C ALA A 27 6.99 12.19 5.58
N ASN A 28 6.59 12.75 4.43
CA ASN A 28 5.92 14.04 4.34
C ASN A 28 4.39 13.95 4.59
N GLY A 29 3.88 12.79 5.00
CA GLY A 29 2.48 12.59 5.38
C GLY A 29 1.51 12.35 4.22
N THR A 30 1.98 12.27 2.97
CA THR A 30 1.11 11.92 1.84
C THR A 30 0.77 10.44 1.90
N ALA A 31 -0.52 10.10 1.99
CA ALA A 31 -0.99 8.72 2.04
C ALA A 31 -1.29 8.16 0.64
N ILE A 32 -0.98 6.88 0.45
CA ILE A 32 -1.51 6.05 -0.63
C ILE A 32 -2.50 5.09 0.03
N PRO A 33 -3.80 5.23 -0.24
CA PRO A 33 -4.81 4.43 0.42
C PRO A 33 -4.77 2.98 -0.08
N ILE A 34 -5.56 2.17 0.61
CA ILE A 34 -5.96 0.84 0.18
C ILE A 34 -6.44 0.87 -1.29
N GLY A 35 -5.97 -0.09 -2.10
CA GLY A 35 -6.23 -0.13 -3.54
C GLY A 35 -5.14 0.56 -4.39
N GLY A 36 -4.17 1.22 -3.75
CA GLY A 36 -3.01 1.80 -4.41
C GLY A 36 -3.23 3.23 -4.90
N GLY A 37 -2.33 3.68 -5.77
CA GLY A 37 -2.29 5.06 -6.26
C GLY A 37 -0.85 5.54 -6.48
N SER A 38 -0.69 6.85 -6.61
CA SER A 38 0.62 7.49 -6.83
C SER A 38 0.86 8.57 -5.79
N ALA A 39 2.11 8.68 -5.31
CA ALA A 39 2.55 9.76 -4.45
C ALA A 39 3.96 10.24 -4.83
N ASN A 40 4.23 11.52 -4.59
CA ASN A 40 5.57 12.09 -4.77
C ASN A 40 6.40 11.92 -3.50
N VAL A 41 7.68 11.57 -3.67
CA VAL A 41 8.65 11.46 -2.58
C VAL A 41 9.78 12.44 -2.86
N TYR A 42 9.93 13.42 -1.97
CA TYR A 42 11.02 14.39 -2.02
C TYR A 42 12.11 13.96 -1.04
N VAL A 43 13.35 13.89 -1.52
CA VAL A 43 14.51 13.43 -0.74
C VAL A 43 15.60 14.48 -0.72
N ASN A 44 16.25 14.61 0.43
CA ASN A 44 17.48 15.38 0.53
C ASN A 44 18.65 14.50 0.07
N LEU A 45 19.50 15.02 -0.79
CA LEU A 45 20.65 14.32 -1.35
C LEU A 45 21.94 14.94 -0.82
N ALA A 46 23.01 14.16 -0.79
CA ALA A 46 24.35 14.72 -0.59
C ALA A 46 24.63 15.74 -1.71
N PRO A 47 25.04 16.98 -1.37
CA PRO A 47 25.15 18.07 -2.35
C PRO A 47 26.27 17.86 -3.36
N ALA A 48 27.20 16.94 -3.09
CA ALA A 48 28.25 16.53 -4.01
C ALA A 48 28.59 15.05 -3.78
N VAL A 49 29.01 14.37 -4.85
CA VAL A 49 29.54 13.01 -4.82
C VAL A 49 30.80 12.96 -5.69
N ASN A 50 31.88 12.36 -5.19
CA ASN A 50 33.11 12.26 -5.98
C ASN A 50 33.05 11.09 -6.96
N VAL A 51 33.92 11.14 -7.98
CA VAL A 51 34.10 10.02 -8.92
C VAL A 51 34.49 8.76 -8.14
N GLY A 52 33.80 7.66 -8.42
CA GLY A 52 34.00 6.38 -7.74
C GLY A 52 33.29 6.25 -6.38
N GLN A 53 32.52 7.25 -5.95
CA GLN A 53 31.63 7.16 -4.79
C GLN A 53 30.17 6.94 -5.21
N ASN A 54 29.39 6.34 -4.31
CA ASN A 54 27.96 6.13 -4.52
C ASN A 54 27.16 7.24 -3.84
N LEU A 55 26.21 7.82 -4.55
CA LEU A 55 25.14 8.62 -3.96
C LEU A 55 24.03 7.67 -3.49
N VAL A 56 23.80 7.60 -2.20
CA VAL A 56 22.76 6.74 -1.62
C VAL A 56 21.45 7.51 -1.53
N VAL A 57 20.39 6.94 -2.12
CA VAL A 57 19.01 7.42 -1.98
C VAL A 57 18.24 6.37 -1.18
N ASP A 58 18.15 6.58 0.13
CA ASP A 58 17.49 5.64 1.03
C ASP A 58 15.98 5.96 1.17
N LEU A 59 15.14 5.15 0.54
CA LEU A 59 13.68 5.29 0.61
C LEU A 59 13.05 4.62 1.85
N SER A 60 13.82 3.83 2.61
CA SER A 60 13.31 3.20 3.85
C SER A 60 12.99 4.22 4.93
N THR A 61 13.61 5.40 4.86
CA THR A 61 13.32 6.57 5.71
C THR A 61 12.17 7.42 5.18
N GLN A 62 11.66 7.11 3.98
CA GLN A 62 10.75 7.98 3.24
C GLN A 62 9.39 7.35 2.98
N ILE A 63 9.30 6.03 2.84
CA ILE A 63 8.07 5.31 2.48
C ILE A 63 7.81 4.24 3.52
N PHE A 64 6.63 4.28 4.12
CA PHE A 64 6.21 3.35 5.16
C PHE A 64 4.87 2.75 4.81
N CYS A 65 4.74 1.44 4.94
CA CYS A 65 3.47 0.75 4.73
C CYS A 65 3.13 -0.09 5.95
N HIS A 66 1.86 -0.45 6.04
CA HIS A 66 1.34 -1.28 7.11
C HIS A 66 0.22 -2.17 6.58
N ASN A 67 0.01 -3.26 7.31
CA ASN A 67 -1.14 -4.13 7.17
C ASN A 67 -2.13 -3.75 8.28
N ASP A 68 -3.35 -3.40 7.89
CA ASP A 68 -4.47 -2.99 8.74
C ASP A 68 -5.10 -4.17 9.50
N TYR A 69 -4.88 -5.41 9.05
CA TYR A 69 -5.43 -6.64 9.64
C TYR A 69 -4.38 -7.77 9.73
N PRO A 70 -3.26 -7.56 10.44
CA PRO A 70 -2.15 -8.50 10.51
C PRO A 70 -2.50 -9.82 11.20
N GLU A 71 -3.60 -9.88 11.98
CA GLU A 71 -4.03 -11.09 12.69
C GLU A 71 -4.62 -12.14 11.75
N THR A 72 -5.13 -11.72 10.59
CA THR A 72 -5.87 -12.61 9.67
C THR A 72 -5.36 -12.56 8.24
N ILE A 73 -4.59 -11.54 7.86
CA ILE A 73 -4.10 -11.34 6.48
C ILE A 73 -2.58 -11.17 6.50
N THR A 74 -1.89 -11.78 5.54
CA THR A 74 -0.47 -11.53 5.26
C THR A 74 -0.32 -10.83 3.92
N ASP A 75 0.17 -9.60 3.94
CA ASP A 75 0.43 -8.81 2.73
C ASP A 75 1.85 -9.08 2.20
N TYR A 76 1.97 -9.26 0.88
CA TYR A 76 3.24 -9.48 0.18
C TYR A 76 3.59 -8.26 -0.67
N VAL A 77 4.81 -7.75 -0.53
CA VAL A 77 5.26 -6.52 -1.21
C VAL A 77 6.51 -6.80 -2.04
N THR A 78 6.51 -6.36 -3.29
CA THR A 78 7.65 -6.47 -4.21
C THR A 78 7.90 -5.14 -4.92
N LEU A 79 9.16 -4.82 -5.20
CA LEU A 79 9.49 -3.77 -6.17
C LEU A 79 9.25 -4.32 -7.58
N GLN A 80 8.11 -3.97 -8.17
CA GLN A 80 7.76 -4.45 -9.51
C GLN A 80 8.67 -3.87 -10.60
N ARG A 81 9.05 -2.58 -10.45
CA ARG A 81 9.90 -1.85 -11.39
C ARG A 81 10.55 -0.66 -10.70
N GLY A 82 11.80 -0.36 -11.06
CA GLY A 82 12.56 0.84 -10.68
C GLY A 82 12.92 1.68 -11.90
#